data_AF-A0A6J7ITP4-F1
#
_entry.id   AF-A0A6J7ITP4-F1
#
_cell.length_a   1.000
_cell.length_b   1.000
_cell.length_c   1.000
_cell.angle_alpha   90.00
_cell.angle_beta   90.00
_cell.angle_gamma   90.00
#
_symmetry.space_group_name_H-M   'P 1'
#
loop_
_entity.id
_entity.type
_entity.pdbx_description
1 polymer ?
#
loop_
_entity_poly.entity_id
_entity_poly.type
_entity_poly.pdbx_seq_one_letter_code
_entity_poly.pdbx_strand_id
1 'polypeptide(L)'
;MPRDRHVDLYTSNVYFDVMTRTNIDLPDELVLQAMEIFGLPTKRSAVEFALRRLLESRMSLSDLDAMVGVGWDADLDAIRTDDPIVD
;
A
#
# COMPACT_ATOMS: atom_id res chain seq x y z
N MET A 1 21.35 30.11 -9.37
CA MET A 1 21.21 29.46 -8.05
C MET A 1 19.77 28.97 -7.89
N PRO A 2 19.49 27.68 -8.12
CA PRO A 2 18.18 27.12 -7.82
C PRO A 2 18.08 26.85 -6.31
N ARG A 3 16.94 27.24 -5.75
CA ARG A 3 16.65 27.15 -4.32
C ARG A 3 16.45 25.69 -3.94
N ASP A 4 17.28 25.22 -3.03
CA ASP A 4 17.17 23.92 -2.38
C ASP A 4 15.82 23.84 -1.68
N ARG A 5 14.95 22.94 -2.17
CA ARG A 5 13.72 22.57 -1.47
C ARG A 5 14.08 21.52 -0.43
N HIS A 6 14.66 21.97 0.68
CA HIS A 6 14.72 21.16 1.88
C HIS A 6 13.29 21.10 2.43
N VAL A 7 12.55 20.06 2.05
CA VAL A 7 11.31 19.70 2.74
C VAL A 7 11.75 19.17 4.11
N ASP A 8 11.56 19.98 5.14
CA ASP A 8 11.82 19.59 6.53
C ASP A 8 10.97 18.36 6.87
N LEU A 9 11.61 17.19 6.87
CA LEU A 9 11.01 15.88 7.16
C LEU A 9 10.56 15.73 8.63
N TYR A 10 10.83 16.74 9.47
CA TYR A 10 10.49 16.73 10.90
C TYR A 10 9.08 17.23 11.22
N THR A 11 8.43 18.00 10.33
CA THR A 11 7.08 18.54 10.63
C THR A 11 5.95 17.63 10.14
N SER A 12 6.24 16.63 9.30
CA SER A 12 5.22 15.76 8.70
C SER A 12 4.72 14.64 9.62
N ASN A 13 5.42 14.33 10.71
CA ASN A 13 5.10 13.15 11.53
C ASN A 13 4.08 13.41 12.67
N VAL A 14 3.74 14.67 12.94
CA VAL A 14 2.80 15.04 14.03
C VAL A 14 1.38 15.28 13.51
N TYR A 15 1.21 15.55 12.21
CA TYR A 15 -0.10 15.76 11.58
C TYR A 15 -0.69 14.52 10.90
N PHE A 16 0.09 13.45 10.71
CA PHE A 16 -0.38 12.26 9.99
C PHE A 16 -1.33 11.37 10.82
N ASP A 17 -1.37 11.56 12.15
CA ASP A 17 -2.21 10.78 13.07
C ASP A 17 -3.46 11.51 13.56
N VAL A 18 -3.69 12.75 13.09
CA VAL A 18 -4.97 13.42 13.38
C VAL A 18 -6.02 12.88 12.42
N MET A 19 -6.81 11.90 12.89
CA MET A 19 -8.01 11.47 12.19
C MET A 19 -9.01 12.63 12.14
N THR A 20 -9.07 13.32 11.00
CA THR A 20 -10.05 14.39 10.78
C THR A 20 -11.36 13.80 10.24
N ARG A 21 -12.49 14.33 10.73
CA ARG A 21 -13.81 13.97 10.21
C ARG A 21 -14.10 14.81 8.99
N THR A 22 -14.34 14.17 7.86
CA THR A 22 -14.69 14.81 6.59
C THR A 22 -16.02 14.25 6.11
N ASN A 23 -16.96 15.11 5.70
CA ASN A 23 -18.20 14.70 5.06
C ASN A 23 -18.01 14.80 3.55
N ILE A 24 -18.11 13.67 2.85
CA ILE A 24 -18.03 13.56 1.39
C ILE A 24 -19.15 12.63 0.92
N ASP A 25 -19.80 12.98 -0.18
CA ASP A 25 -20.79 12.13 -0.82
C ASP A 25 -20.08 11.22 -1.83
N LEU A 26 -20.30 9.92 -1.71
CA LEU A 26 -19.75 8.91 -2.60
C LEU A 26 -20.89 7.99 -3.08
N PRO A 27 -20.87 7.54 -4.35
CA PRO A 27 -21.83 6.54 -4.81
C PRO A 27 -21.69 5.25 -3.98
N ASP A 28 -22.78 4.81 -3.36
CA ASP A 28 -22.75 3.64 -2.48
C ASP A 28 -22.32 2.36 -3.21
N GLU A 29 -22.75 2.21 -4.47
CA GLU A 29 -22.37 1.07 -5.32
C GLU A 29 -20.85 0.98 -5.53
N LEU A 30 -20.16 2.12 -5.68
CA LEU A 30 -18.72 2.16 -5.85
C LEU A 30 -17.99 1.70 -4.58
N VAL A 31 -18.46 2.18 -3.42
CA VAL A 31 -17.86 1.83 -2.13
C VAL A 31 -18.11 0.35 -1.81
N LEU A 32 -19.30 -0.16 -2.08
CA LEU A 32 -19.64 -1.57 -1.90
C LEU A 32 -18.79 -2.48 -2.79
N GLN A 33 -18.63 -2.16 -4.08
CA GLN A 33 -17.76 -2.93 -4.97
C GLN A 33 -16.30 -2.94 -4.48
N ALA A 34 -15.79 -1.81 -4.01
CA ALA A 34 -14.44 -1.76 -3.42
C ALA A 34 -14.34 -2.63 -2.15
N MET A 35 -15.36 -2.59 -1.29
CA MET A 35 -15.40 -3.43 -0.09
C MET A 35 -15.44 -4.91 -0.42
N GLU A 36 -16.19 -5.33 -1.44
CA GLU A 36 -16.28 -6.73 -1.88
C GLU A 36 -14.95 -7.22 -2.48
N ILE A 37 -14.37 -6.47 -3.43
CA ILE A 37 -13.14 -6.85 -4.13
C ILE A 37 -11.95 -6.97 -3.15
N PHE A 38 -11.88 -6.07 -2.16
CA PHE A 38 -10.74 -5.98 -1.23
C PHE A 38 -11.04 -6.50 0.17
N GLY A 39 -12.22 -7.08 0.42
CA GLY A 39 -12.61 -7.67 1.71
C GLY A 39 -12.64 -6.66 2.87
N LEU A 40 -13.10 -5.43 2.62
CA LEU A 40 -13.01 -4.34 3.59
C LEU A 40 -14.30 -4.25 4.44
N PRO A 41 -14.20 -4.14 5.78
CA PRO A 41 -15.36 -4.23 6.67
C PRO A 41 -16.20 -2.95 6.73
N THR A 42 -15.65 -1.80 6.31
CA THR A 42 -16.33 -0.50 6.43
C THR A 42 -16.09 0.42 5.23
N LYS A 43 -17.02 1.37 5.00
CA LYS A 43 -16.84 2.45 4.02
C LYS A 43 -15.59 3.29 4.30
N ARG A 44 -15.26 3.53 5.58
CA ARG A 44 -14.05 4.24 5.99
C ARG A 44 -12.78 3.51 5.55
N SER A 45 -12.70 2.20 5.81
CA SER A 45 -11.56 1.38 5.40
C SER A 45 -11.41 1.34 3.87
N ALA A 46 -12.52 1.37 3.12
CA ALA A 46 -12.48 1.47 1.66
C ALA A 46 -11.85 2.78 1.17
N VAL A 47 -12.24 3.91 1.76
CA VAL A 47 -11.67 5.23 1.41
C VAL A 47 -10.19 5.32 1.81
N GLU A 48 -9.84 4.86 3.01
CA GLU A 48 -8.45 4.86 3.47
C GLU A 48 -7.58 3.95 2.57
N PHE A 49 -8.06 2.75 2.25
CA PHE A 49 -7.37 1.83 1.35
C PHE A 49 -7.14 2.45 -0.03
N ALA A 50 -8.15 3.07 -0.62
CA ALA A 50 -8.04 3.72 -1.92
C ALA A 50 -6.99 4.84 -1.94
N LEU A 51 -6.96 5.68 -0.89
CA LEU A 51 -5.98 6.75 -0.76
C LEU A 51 -4.55 6.22 -0.57
N ARG A 52 -4.38 5.20 0.28
CA ARG A 52 -3.07 4.53 0.45
C ARG A 52 -2.60 3.93 -0.86
N ARG A 53 -3.49 3.24 -1.59
CA ARG A 53 -3.19 2.65 -2.90
C ARG A 53 -2.82 3.68 -3.96
N LEU A 54 -3.38 4.90 -3.88
CA LEU A 54 -3.03 6.01 -4.77
C LEU A 54 -1.65 6.59 -4.45
N LEU A 55 -1.28 6.61 -3.17
CA LEU A 55 -0.03 7.19 -2.67
C LEU A 55 1.13 6.20 -2.64
N GLU A 56 0.86 4.89 -2.61
CA GLU A 56 1.85 3.87 -2.89
C GLU A 56 2.51 4.21 -4.22
N SER A 57 3.80 4.56 -4.16
CA SER A 57 4.61 4.76 -5.35
C SER A 57 4.43 3.53 -6.23
N ARG A 58 3.76 3.70 -7.37
CA ARG A 58 3.69 2.64 -8.36
C ARG A 58 5.13 2.34 -8.71
N MET A 59 5.59 1.13 -8.38
CA MET A 59 6.82 0.60 -8.91
C MET A 59 6.76 0.86 -10.42
N SER A 60 7.68 1.69 -10.91
CA SER A 60 7.62 2.11 -12.30
C SER A 60 7.83 0.87 -13.16
N LEU A 61 7.38 0.90 -14.42
CA LEU A 61 7.66 -0.20 -15.34
C LEU A 61 9.17 -0.45 -15.47
N SER A 62 10.00 0.59 -15.33
CA SER A 62 11.46 0.46 -15.28
C SER A 62 11.98 -0.21 -14.00
N ASP A 63 11.32 -0.01 -12.85
CA ASP A 63 11.70 -0.70 -11.61
C ASP A 63 11.36 -2.20 -11.71
N LEU A 64 10.22 -2.54 -12.32
CA LEU A 64 9.85 -3.93 -12.61
C LEU A 64 10.80 -4.58 -13.62
N ASP A 65 11.19 -3.85 -14.67
CA ASP A 65 12.13 -4.33 -15.68
C ASP A 65 13.53 -4.56 -15.07
N ALA A 66 13.95 -3.69 -14.14
CA ALA A 66 15.19 -3.86 -13.39
C ALA A 66 15.20 -5.09 -12.46
N MET A 67 14.03 -5.63 -12.10
CA MET A 67 13.91 -6.89 -11.36
C MET A 67 14.00 -8.12 -12.27
N VAL A 68 13.78 -7.98 -13.58
CA VAL A 68 13.88 -9.11 -14.52
C VAL A 68 15.33 -9.58 -14.60
N GLY A 69 15.57 -10.86 -14.32
CA GLY A 69 16.91 -11.44 -14.34
C GLY A 69 17.68 -11.29 -13.02
N VAL A 70 17.11 -10.60 -12.02
CA VAL A 70 17.50 -10.77 -10.62
C VAL A 70 17.00 -12.15 -10.21
N GLY A 71 17.79 -13.18 -10.49
CA GLY A 71 17.47 -14.56 -10.15
C GLY A 71 17.17 -14.71 -8.67
N TRP A 72 16.45 -15.76 -8.33
CA TRP A 72 16.24 -16.18 -6.95
C TRP A 72 16.94 -17.53 -6.78
N ASP A 73 17.98 -17.56 -5.94
CA ASP A 73 18.92 -18.69 -5.84
C ASP A 73 18.53 -19.74 -4.78
N ALA A 74 17.38 -19.60 -4.13
CA ALA A 74 16.92 -20.59 -3.17
C ALA A 74 16.17 -21.74 -3.88
N ASP A 75 15.99 -22.84 -3.15
CA ASP A 75 15.23 -24.00 -3.63
C ASP A 75 13.77 -23.88 -3.17
N LEU A 76 12.86 -23.78 -4.15
CA LEU A 76 11.42 -23.67 -3.88
C LEU A 76 10.86 -24.90 -3.17
N ASP A 77 11.40 -26.08 -3.47
CA ASP A 77 10.90 -27.32 -2.90
C ASP A 77 11.39 -27.48 -1.46
N ALA A 78 12.63 -27.08 -1.16
CA ALA A 78 13.14 -27.05 0.22
C ALA A 78 12.26 -26.18 1.15
N ILE A 79 11.83 -24.99 0.69
CA ILE A 79 10.98 -24.08 1.50
C ILE A 79 9.57 -24.65 1.71
N ARG A 80 9.04 -25.39 0.74
CA ARG A 80 7.70 -25.99 0.83
C ARG A 80 7.65 -27.22 1.71
N THR A 81 8.79 -27.84 1.97
CA THR A 81 8.88 -29.12 2.71
C THR A 81 9.24 -28.91 4.18
N ASP A 82 9.40 -27.67 4.64
CA ASP A 82 9.36 -27.33 6.07
C ASP A 82 7.92 -27.54 6.59
N ASP A 83 7.54 -28.81 6.73
CA ASP A 83 6.35 -29.23 7.47
C ASP A 83 6.42 -28.61 8.87
N PRO A 84 5.34 -27.98 9.38
CA PRO A 84 5.34 -27.50 10.74
C PRO A 84 5.60 -28.68 11.67
N ILE A 85 6.63 -28.54 12.51
CA ILE A 85 6.86 -29.43 13.64
C ILE A 85 5.57 -29.46 14.45
N VAL A 86 4.85 -30.58 14.34
CA VAL A 86 3.70 -30.88 15.18
C VAL A 86 4.26 -31.42 16.49
N ASP A 87 4.23 -30.61 17.54
CA ASP A 87 4.28 -31.06 18.94
C ASP A 87 2.84 -31.10 19.49
#